data_AF-A0A0F9AXR8-F1
#
_entry.id   AF-A0A0F9AXR8-F1
#
_cell.length_a   1.000
_cell.length_b   1.000
_cell.length_c   1.000
_cell.angle_alpha   90.00
_cell.angle_beta   90.00
_cell.angle_gamma   90.00
#
_symmetry.space_group_name_H-M   'P 1'
#
loop_
_entity.id
_entity.type
_entity.pdbx_description
1 polymer ?
#
loop_
_entity_poly.entity_id
_entity_poly.type
_entity_poly.pdbx_seq_one_letter_code
_entity_poly.pdbx_strand_id
1 'polypeptide(L)'
;PYEMASVVIALALWCGGGQPRKLPFLKWEKNGPGLDFGKIVVRDYLYPYYHKAIKPGQSVDKKSKNYGFHTSRESKQELLALYDRVLAHGGYINHSKEGLEEAMEYIYYTDGGIGPACLVERSSAEKKTHGDIVMADALTLDDKELPKLRYAKDVIPRNSSGFRLQQVKRAKKRSKIQARSWRKQFDYSKV
;
A
#
# COMPACT_ATOMS: atom_id res chain seq x y z
N PRO A 1 2.24 -0.91 21.17
CA PRO A 1 1.95 -1.69 19.93
C PRO A 1 0.53 -2.27 19.87
N TYR A 2 0.05 -2.89 20.95
CA TYR A 2 -1.29 -3.52 20.99
C TYR A 2 -2.44 -2.53 20.74
N GLU A 3 -2.46 -1.40 21.44
CA GLU A 3 -3.48 -0.36 21.26
C GLU A 3 -3.43 0.26 19.86
N MET A 4 -2.22 0.50 19.34
CA MET A 4 -2.02 0.98 17.98
C MET A 4 -2.60 -0.01 16.95
N ALA A 5 -2.41 -1.31 17.14
CA ALA A 5 -2.98 -2.33 16.26
C ALA A 5 -4.51 -2.29 16.28
N SER A 6 -5.14 -2.18 17.45
CA SER A 6 -6.60 -2.03 17.51
C SER A 6 -7.10 -0.77 16.80
N VAL A 7 -6.43 0.37 16.99
CA VAL A 7 -6.79 1.63 16.33
C VAL A 7 -6.65 1.53 14.82
N VAL A 8 -5.53 0.97 14.33
CA VAL A 8 -5.30 0.81 12.88
C VAL A 8 -6.34 -0.11 12.24
N ILE A 9 -6.73 -1.20 12.90
CA ILE A 9 -7.78 -2.09 12.39
C ILE A 9 -9.15 -1.40 12.38
N ALA A 10 -9.47 -0.62 13.42
CA ALA A 10 -10.70 0.16 13.45
C ALA A 10 -10.74 1.20 12.32
N LEU A 11 -9.63 1.91 12.09
CA LEU A 11 -9.48 2.84 10.96
C LEU A 11 -9.62 2.12 9.61
N ALA A 12 -9.03 0.93 9.47
CA ALA A 12 -9.12 0.15 8.25
C ALA A 12 -10.57 -0.28 7.94
N LEU A 13 -11.33 -0.68 8.98
CA LEU A 13 -12.74 -1.00 8.88
C LEU A 13 -13.59 0.24 8.58
N TRP A 14 -13.23 1.40 9.15
CA TRP A 14 -13.93 2.66 8.88
C TRP A 14 -13.74 3.10 7.43
N CYS A 15 -12.50 3.08 6.92
CA CYS A 15 -12.18 3.47 5.55
C CYS A 15 -12.69 2.47 4.50
N GLY A 16 -12.59 1.18 4.78
CA GLY A 16 -13.00 0.12 3.84
C GLY A 16 -14.48 -0.27 3.93
N GLY A 17 -15.14 0.03 5.04
CA GLY A 17 -16.48 -0.43 5.37
C GLY A 17 -16.58 -1.95 5.59
N GLY A 18 -17.81 -2.45 5.73
CA GLY A 18 -18.08 -3.87 6.01
C GLY A 18 -17.86 -4.84 4.85
N GLN A 19 -17.42 -4.37 3.66
CA GLN A 19 -17.14 -5.24 2.52
C GLN A 19 -15.66 -5.65 2.51
N PRO A 20 -15.32 -6.95 2.63
CA PRO A 20 -13.93 -7.39 2.71
C PRO A 20 -13.07 -6.91 1.53
N ARG A 21 -13.64 -6.80 0.34
CA ARG A 21 -12.92 -6.37 -0.88
C ARG A 21 -12.61 -4.87 -0.96
N LYS A 22 -13.04 -4.09 0.01
CA LYS A 22 -12.81 -2.63 0.08
C LYS A 22 -11.87 -2.24 1.21
N LEU A 23 -11.41 -3.20 2.00
CA LEU A 23 -10.45 -2.94 3.08
C LEU A 23 -9.15 -2.33 2.51
N PRO A 24 -8.59 -1.30 3.16
CA PRO A 24 -7.37 -0.66 2.71
C PRO A 24 -6.18 -1.61 2.83
N PHE A 25 -5.20 -1.43 1.95
CA PHE A 25 -3.96 -2.19 2.01
C PHE A 25 -3.05 -1.59 3.09
N LEU A 26 -2.58 -2.41 4.04
CA LEU A 26 -1.72 -1.97 5.12
C LEU A 26 -0.25 -2.27 4.81
N LYS A 27 0.59 -1.24 4.87
CA LYS A 27 2.05 -1.32 4.80
C LYS A 27 2.63 -0.58 6.00
N TRP A 28 3.64 -1.17 6.63
CA TRP A 28 4.32 -0.59 7.80
C TRP A 28 5.79 -0.93 7.76
N GLU A 29 6.61 -0.12 8.42
CA GLU A 29 8.00 -0.45 8.67
C GLU A 29 8.09 -1.56 9.72
N LYS A 30 8.81 -2.64 9.40
CA LYS A 30 8.96 -3.79 10.30
C LYS A 30 10.08 -3.61 11.34
N ASN A 31 10.89 -2.57 11.21
CA ASN A 31 12.06 -2.38 12.07
C ASN A 31 11.63 -2.13 13.52
N GLY A 32 12.32 -2.77 14.47
CA GLY A 32 12.00 -2.67 15.89
C GLY A 32 10.55 -3.09 16.23
N PRO A 33 9.73 -2.22 16.85
CA PRO A 33 8.39 -2.56 17.33
C PRO A 33 7.40 -2.89 16.21
N GLY A 34 7.73 -2.55 14.95
CA GLY A 34 6.90 -2.87 13.78
C GLY A 34 6.74 -4.37 13.51
N LEU A 35 7.69 -5.19 13.97
CA LEU A 35 7.59 -6.65 13.85
C LEU A 35 6.48 -7.18 14.76
N ASP A 36 6.41 -6.70 16.01
CA ASP A 36 5.39 -7.14 16.95
C ASP A 36 4.01 -6.57 16.62
N PHE A 37 3.95 -5.32 16.14
CA PHE A 37 2.73 -4.76 15.53
C PHE A 37 2.21 -5.65 14.40
N GLY A 38 3.10 -6.07 13.50
CA GLY A 38 2.75 -6.95 12.38
C GLY A 38 2.25 -8.33 12.82
N LYS A 39 2.82 -8.90 13.88
CA LYS A 39 2.32 -10.16 14.48
C LYS A 39 0.87 -10.01 14.91
N ILE A 40 0.53 -8.94 15.62
CA ILE A 40 -0.81 -8.70 16.16
C ILE A 40 -1.82 -8.52 15.02
N VAL A 41 -1.50 -7.68 14.03
CA VAL A 41 -2.36 -7.42 12.86
C VAL A 41 -2.64 -8.71 12.07
N VAL A 42 -1.62 -9.54 11.86
CA VAL A 42 -1.73 -10.74 11.01
C VAL A 42 -2.26 -11.95 11.76
N ARG A 43 -1.85 -12.17 13.02
CA ARG A 43 -2.19 -13.38 13.79
C ARG A 43 -3.44 -13.21 14.64
N ASP A 44 -3.58 -12.06 15.31
CA ASP A 44 -4.65 -11.86 16.29
C ASP A 44 -5.90 -11.29 15.59
N TYR A 45 -5.72 -10.28 14.73
CA TYR A 45 -6.82 -9.66 13.97
C TYR A 45 -7.07 -10.30 12.59
N LEU A 46 -6.21 -11.23 12.15
CA LEU A 46 -6.33 -11.95 10.88
C LEU A 46 -6.55 -11.01 9.67
N TYR A 47 -5.92 -9.85 9.67
CA TYR A 47 -6.14 -8.84 8.63
C TYR A 47 -5.67 -9.35 7.25
N PRO A 48 -6.51 -9.30 6.20
CA PRO A 48 -6.21 -9.99 4.94
C PRO A 48 -5.32 -9.20 3.95
N TYR A 49 -5.26 -7.87 4.03
CA TYR A 49 -4.61 -7.02 3.02
C TYR A 49 -3.38 -6.29 3.56
N TYR A 50 -2.21 -6.94 3.47
CA TYR A 50 -0.99 -6.35 4.00
C TYR A 50 0.23 -6.63 3.13
N HIS A 51 1.22 -5.75 3.25
CA HIS A 51 2.50 -5.85 2.57
C HIS A 51 3.31 -7.05 3.05
N LYS A 52 3.78 -7.85 2.08
CA LYS A 52 4.70 -8.97 2.30
C LYS A 52 5.98 -8.69 1.54
N ALA A 53 7.11 -8.85 2.20
CA ALA A 53 8.39 -8.70 1.53
C ALA A 53 8.52 -9.75 0.41
N ILE A 54 8.74 -9.30 -0.82
CA ILE A 54 9.09 -10.18 -1.94
C ILE A 54 10.60 -10.40 -1.87
N LYS A 55 11.04 -11.66 -1.95
CA LYS A 55 12.48 -11.94 -2.05
C LYS A 55 12.90 -11.72 -3.51
N PRO A 56 13.88 -10.85 -3.80
CA PRO A 56 14.38 -10.69 -5.16
C PRO A 56 15.01 -12.03 -5.61
N GLY A 57 14.67 -12.48 -6.82
CA GLY A 57 15.27 -13.68 -7.44
C GLY A 57 14.40 -14.94 -7.51
N GLN A 58 13.13 -14.92 -7.08
CA GLN A 58 12.21 -16.03 -7.36
C GLN A 58 11.34 -15.75 -8.59
N SER A 59 11.38 -16.67 -9.56
CA SER A 59 10.60 -16.63 -10.82
C SER A 59 9.07 -16.70 -10.61
N VAL A 60 8.65 -17.01 -9.36
CA VAL A 60 7.27 -16.97 -8.90
C VAL A 60 7.29 -16.20 -7.57
N ASP A 61 6.46 -15.16 -7.44
CA ASP A 61 6.23 -14.43 -6.19
C ASP A 61 5.63 -15.36 -5.12
N LYS A 62 6.45 -16.23 -4.54
CA LYS A 62 6.06 -16.97 -3.35
C LYS A 62 6.04 -15.95 -2.23
N LYS A 63 4.83 -15.50 -1.89
CA LYS A 63 4.54 -14.61 -0.76
C LYS A 63 5.34 -15.08 0.45
N SER A 64 6.35 -14.31 0.85
CA SER A 64 7.17 -14.69 1.98
C SER A 64 6.34 -14.65 3.27
N LYS A 65 6.77 -15.40 4.28
CA LYS A 65 6.16 -15.33 5.62
C LYS A 65 6.48 -14.00 6.33
N ASN A 66 7.32 -13.15 5.74
CA ASN A 66 7.78 -11.91 6.33
C ASN A 66 6.84 -10.77 5.92
N TYR A 67 6.14 -10.22 6.91
CA TYR A 67 5.28 -9.06 6.78
C TYR A 67 6.04 -7.77 7.07
N GLY A 68 5.55 -6.67 6.50
CA GLY A 68 6.12 -5.33 6.65
C GLY A 68 7.29 -5.03 5.70
N PHE A 69 7.60 -3.75 5.58
CA PHE A 69 8.71 -3.21 4.79
C PHE A 69 9.97 -3.16 5.64
N HIS A 70 11.11 -3.57 5.09
CA HIS A 70 12.39 -3.46 5.78
C HIS A 70 13.12 -2.22 5.30
N THR A 71 13.35 -1.27 6.19
CA THR A 71 14.12 -0.07 5.85
C THR A 71 15.61 -0.35 6.10
N SER A 72 16.40 -0.35 5.02
CA SER A 72 17.85 -0.18 5.04
C SER A 72 18.20 1.27 4.66
N ARG A 73 19.47 1.67 4.82
CA ARG A 73 19.92 3.02 4.42
C ARG A 73 19.66 3.30 2.94
N GLU A 74 20.00 2.32 2.09
CA GLU A 74 19.79 2.39 0.64
C GLU A 74 18.29 2.41 0.30
N SER A 75 17.49 1.49 0.87
CA SER A 75 16.06 1.44 0.56
C SER A 75 15.32 2.69 1.05
N LYS A 76 15.79 3.31 2.14
CA LYS A 76 15.27 4.60 2.62
C LYS A 76 15.54 5.71 1.61
N GLN A 77 16.76 5.77 1.07
CA GLN A 77 17.13 6.77 0.06
C GLN A 77 16.32 6.62 -1.21
N GLU A 78 16.19 5.40 -1.72
CA GLU A 78 15.38 5.11 -2.91
C GLU A 78 13.91 5.51 -2.72
N LEU A 79 13.33 5.17 -1.57
CA LEU A 79 11.95 5.47 -1.23
C LEU A 79 11.70 6.99 -1.15
N LEU A 80 12.59 7.72 -0.49
CA LEU A 80 12.48 9.18 -0.35
C LEU A 80 12.74 9.91 -1.66
N ALA A 81 13.69 9.44 -2.48
CA ALA A 81 13.92 9.98 -3.81
C ALA A 81 12.72 9.76 -4.75
N LEU A 82 12.03 8.61 -4.62
CA LEU A 82 10.77 8.36 -5.32
C LEU A 82 9.68 9.32 -4.83
N TYR A 83 9.56 9.52 -3.51
CA TYR A 83 8.57 10.42 -2.92
C TYR A 83 8.76 11.86 -3.38
N ASP A 84 9.98 12.39 -3.32
CA ASP A 84 10.33 13.71 -3.82
C ASP A 84 9.96 13.89 -5.30
N ARG A 85 10.36 12.93 -6.15
CA ARG A 85 10.02 12.94 -7.59
C ARG A 85 8.51 12.98 -7.82
N VAL A 86 7.74 12.17 -7.10
CA VAL A 86 6.29 12.06 -7.31
C VAL A 86 5.57 13.31 -6.80
N LEU A 87 6.02 13.91 -5.69
CA LEU A 87 5.55 15.20 -5.22
C LEU A 87 5.84 16.31 -6.23
N ALA A 88 7.08 16.41 -6.71
CA ALA A 88 7.52 17.45 -7.65
C ALA A 88 6.74 17.42 -8.98
N HIS A 89 6.38 16.21 -9.45
CA HIS A 89 5.58 16.05 -10.68
C HIS A 89 4.06 16.09 -10.46
N GLY A 90 3.59 16.30 -9.22
CA GLY A 90 2.16 16.33 -8.90
C GLY A 90 1.46 14.97 -8.99
N GLY A 91 2.22 13.86 -8.95
CA GLY A 91 1.68 12.50 -8.98
C GLY A 91 1.12 12.03 -7.63
N TYR A 92 1.40 12.78 -6.55
CA TYR A 92 0.88 12.56 -5.21
C TYR A 92 0.56 13.91 -4.57
N ILE A 93 -0.59 14.01 -3.91
CA ILE A 93 -1.01 15.21 -3.19
C ILE A 93 -1.09 14.83 -1.72
N ASN A 94 -0.18 15.39 -0.92
CA ASN A 94 -0.24 15.27 0.53
C ASN A 94 -1.12 16.39 1.08
N HIS A 95 -2.20 16.04 1.77
CA HIS A 95 -3.11 17.00 2.41
C HIS A 95 -2.72 17.31 3.87
N SER A 96 -1.76 16.58 4.44
CA SER A 96 -1.27 16.82 5.80
C SER A 96 -0.27 17.97 5.81
N LYS A 97 -0.61 19.05 6.51
CA LYS A 97 0.31 20.18 6.71
C LYS A 97 1.56 19.74 7.46
N GLU A 98 1.40 18.97 8.54
CA GLU A 98 2.49 18.47 9.38
C GLU A 98 3.45 17.56 8.59
N GLY A 99 2.92 16.70 7.71
CA GLY A 99 3.73 15.85 6.85
C GLY A 99 4.56 16.62 5.82
N LEU A 100 4.02 17.73 5.30
CA LEU A 100 4.75 18.62 4.40
C LEU A 100 5.82 19.44 5.12
N GLU A 101 5.52 19.97 6.31
CA GLU A 101 6.48 20.69 7.14
C GLU A 101 7.65 19.77 7.53
N GLU A 102 7.37 18.53 7.96
CA GLU A 102 8.41 17.55 8.25
C GLU A 102 9.20 17.16 6.99
N ALA A 103 8.56 17.05 5.82
CA ALA A 103 9.25 16.73 4.56
C ALA A 103 10.22 17.85 4.14
N MET A 104 9.90 19.12 4.41
CA MET A 104 10.76 20.26 4.10
C MET A 104 12.06 20.26 4.89
N GLU A 105 12.08 19.64 6.07
CA GLU A 105 13.29 19.57 6.90
C GLU A 105 14.29 18.50 6.41
N TYR A 106 13.91 17.61 5.49
CA TYR A 106 14.79 16.53 5.05
C TYR A 106 16.00 17.05 4.26
N ILE A 107 17.21 16.72 4.73
CA ILE A 107 18.48 17.07 4.09
C ILE A 107 19.35 15.83 3.87
N TYR A 108 20.33 15.98 2.98
CA TYR A 108 21.43 15.04 2.83
C TYR A 108 22.51 15.35 3.88
N TYR A 109 22.84 14.37 4.70
CA TYR A 109 23.95 14.45 5.65
C TYR A 109 25.29 14.26 4.94
N THR A 110 26.37 14.70 5.58
CA THR A 110 27.75 14.61 5.06
C THR A 110 28.23 13.17 4.88
N ASP A 111 27.68 12.23 5.65
CA ASP A 111 27.96 10.80 5.53
C ASP A 111 27.17 10.14 4.37
N GLY A 112 26.37 10.92 3.64
CA GLY A 112 25.48 10.47 2.58
C GLY A 112 24.13 9.97 3.09
N GLY A 113 23.81 10.13 4.38
CA GLY A 113 22.51 9.73 4.93
C GLY A 113 21.42 10.72 4.55
N ILE A 114 20.15 10.30 4.66
CA ILE A 114 19.00 11.20 4.48
C ILE A 114 18.16 11.21 5.76
N GLY A 115 17.83 12.41 6.23
CA GLY A 115 16.92 12.64 7.34
C GLY A 115 16.71 14.12 7.65
N PRO A 116 15.84 14.44 8.62
CA PRO A 116 15.48 15.81 8.93
C PRO A 116 16.62 16.64 9.56
N ALA A 117 16.68 17.92 9.21
CA ALA A 117 17.77 18.85 9.53
C ALA A 117 17.97 19.07 11.03
N CYS A 118 16.88 19.04 11.81
CA CYS A 118 16.91 19.13 13.27
C CYS A 118 17.71 18.01 13.96
N LEU A 119 18.05 16.93 13.23
CA LEU A 119 18.77 15.77 13.74
C LEU A 119 20.29 15.81 13.50
N VAL A 120 20.81 16.88 12.90
CA VAL A 120 22.26 17.04 12.70
C VAL A 120 22.97 17.13 14.06
N GLU A 121 22.40 17.86 15.03
CA GLU A 121 23.02 18.12 16.34
C GLU A 121 22.41 17.34 17.52
N ARG A 122 21.31 16.58 17.32
CA ARG A 122 20.55 15.93 18.41
C ARG A 122 20.90 14.46 18.68
N SER A 123 20.44 13.94 19.83
CA SER A 123 20.72 12.57 20.28
C SER A 123 20.04 11.52 19.38
N SER A 124 20.60 10.32 19.25
CA SER A 124 20.11 9.24 18.37
C SER A 124 18.67 8.76 18.65
N ALA A 125 18.09 9.10 19.80
CA ALA A 125 16.71 8.81 20.16
C ALA A 125 15.72 9.84 19.59
N GLU A 126 16.07 11.13 19.64
CA GLU A 126 15.31 12.20 19.00
C GLU A 126 15.38 12.07 17.47
N LYS A 127 16.46 11.48 16.95
CA LYS A 127 16.60 11.11 15.52
C LYS A 127 15.56 10.12 14.99
N LYS A 128 14.84 9.44 15.88
CA LYS A 128 13.83 8.44 15.50
C LYS A 128 12.40 8.98 15.53
N THR A 129 12.15 10.11 16.18
CA THR A 129 10.80 10.68 16.31
C THR A 129 10.49 11.70 15.21
N HIS A 130 11.51 12.38 14.68
CA HIS A 130 11.37 13.18 13.47
C HIS A 130 11.61 12.33 12.23
N GLY A 131 10.56 12.18 11.43
CA GLY A 131 10.55 11.50 10.13
C GLY A 131 9.49 10.42 9.99
N ASP A 132 8.73 10.11 11.04
CA ASP A 132 7.75 9.01 11.02
C ASP A 132 6.58 9.30 10.06
N ILE A 133 6.14 10.55 9.95
CA ILE A 133 5.02 10.93 9.07
C ILE A 133 5.48 10.87 7.61
N VAL A 134 6.62 11.49 7.30
CA VAL A 134 7.20 11.47 5.94
C VAL A 134 7.49 10.04 5.48
N MET A 135 8.02 9.18 6.36
CA MET A 135 8.26 7.78 6.05
C MET A 135 6.96 7.02 5.82
N ALA A 136 5.93 7.26 6.63
CA ALA A 136 4.60 6.66 6.44
C ALA A 136 3.99 7.05 5.08
N ASP A 137 4.09 8.32 4.69
CA ASP A 137 3.59 8.82 3.41
C ASP A 137 4.37 8.22 2.24
N ALA A 138 5.70 8.20 2.31
CA ALA A 138 6.55 7.65 1.27
C ALA A 138 6.30 6.14 1.06
N LEU A 139 6.06 5.39 2.14
CA LEU A 139 5.74 3.95 2.07
C LEU A 139 4.51 3.67 1.21
N THR A 140 3.56 4.60 1.08
CA THR A 140 2.37 4.43 0.24
C THR A 140 2.70 4.36 -1.25
N LEU A 141 3.81 4.95 -1.69
CA LEU A 141 4.18 5.07 -3.11
C LEU A 141 4.90 3.86 -3.68
N ASP A 142 5.70 3.19 -2.85
CA ASP A 142 6.51 2.03 -3.25
C ASP A 142 5.67 0.75 -3.36
N ASP A 143 4.43 0.87 -3.83
CA ASP A 143 3.59 -0.27 -4.12
C ASP A 143 3.22 -0.31 -5.60
N LYS A 144 3.83 -1.24 -6.33
CA LYS A 144 3.44 -1.60 -7.70
C LYS A 144 1.98 -2.09 -7.76
N GLU A 145 1.39 -2.43 -6.61
CA GLU A 145 0.01 -2.86 -6.46
C GLU A 145 -0.97 -1.72 -6.14
N LEU A 146 -0.54 -0.45 -6.04
CA LEU A 146 -1.47 0.67 -5.91
C LEU A 146 -2.52 0.56 -7.01
N PRO A 147 -3.82 0.53 -6.67
CA PRO A 147 -4.86 0.46 -7.67
C PRO A 147 -4.77 1.73 -8.51
N LYS A 148 -4.23 1.60 -9.74
CA LYS A 148 -4.20 2.67 -10.72
C LYS A 148 -5.59 3.30 -10.74
N LEU A 149 -5.64 4.62 -10.51
CA LEU A 149 -6.89 5.38 -10.48
C LEU A 149 -7.71 4.97 -11.71
N ARG A 150 -8.82 4.28 -11.46
CA ARG A 150 -9.71 3.83 -12.53
C ARG A 150 -10.60 5.02 -12.85
N TYR A 151 -10.15 5.85 -13.79
CA TYR A 151 -11.04 6.83 -14.40
C TYR A 151 -12.30 6.13 -14.87
N ALA A 152 -13.46 6.74 -14.58
CA ALA A 152 -14.71 6.30 -15.18
C ALA A 152 -14.48 6.29 -16.69
N LYS A 153 -14.50 5.10 -17.29
CA LYS A 153 -14.36 4.99 -18.74
C LYS A 153 -15.56 5.68 -19.35
N ASP A 154 -15.32 6.55 -20.32
CA ASP A 154 -16.41 7.15 -21.10
C ASP A 154 -17.39 6.06 -21.51
N VAL A 155 -18.67 6.34 -21.27
CA VAL A 155 -19.74 5.41 -21.62
C VAL A 155 -19.74 5.28 -23.14
N ILE A 156 -19.23 4.16 -23.64
CA ILE A 156 -19.17 3.89 -25.06
C ILE A 156 -20.60 3.99 -25.61
N PRO A 157 -20.86 4.86 -26.62
CA PRO A 157 -22.21 5.06 -27.14
C PRO A 157 -22.82 3.75 -27.62
N ARG A 158 -24.10 3.54 -27.28
CA ARG A 158 -24.87 2.37 -27.70
C ARG A 158 -24.86 2.29 -29.24
N ASN A 159 -24.67 1.09 -29.80
CA ASN A 159 -24.56 0.79 -31.23
C ASN A 159 -23.27 1.18 -31.98
N SER A 160 -22.30 1.83 -31.31
CA SER A 160 -20.97 2.08 -31.89
C SER A 160 -20.20 0.77 -32.15
N SER A 161 -19.20 0.82 -33.03
CA SER A 161 -18.26 -0.28 -33.26
C SER A 161 -17.56 -0.71 -31.97
N GLY A 162 -17.21 0.26 -31.10
CA GLY A 162 -16.66 0.02 -29.76
C GLY A 162 -17.61 -0.77 -28.85
N PHE A 163 -18.92 -0.48 -28.88
CA PHE A 163 -19.92 -1.19 -28.08
C PHE A 163 -20.04 -2.66 -28.49
N ARG A 164 -20.04 -2.93 -29.81
CA ARG A 164 -20.09 -4.30 -30.35
C ARG A 164 -18.83 -5.09 -29.98
N LEU A 165 -17.65 -4.47 -30.09
CA LEU A 165 -16.39 -5.08 -29.63
C LEU A 165 -16.40 -5.41 -28.13
N GLN A 166 -16.97 -4.52 -27.30
CA GLN A 166 -17.09 -4.76 -25.86
C GLN A 166 -18.03 -5.93 -25.54
N GLN A 167 -19.14 -6.06 -26.26
CA GLN A 167 -20.07 -7.19 -26.16
C GLN A 167 -19.39 -8.52 -26.48
N VAL A 168 -18.65 -8.59 -27.59
CA VAL A 168 -17.89 -9.79 -27.98
C VAL A 168 -16.84 -10.17 -26.93
N LYS A 169 -16.09 -9.19 -26.40
CA LYS A 169 -15.10 -9.43 -25.34
C LYS A 169 -15.77 -9.94 -24.05
N ARG A 170 -16.92 -9.40 -23.66
CA ARG A 170 -17.71 -9.86 -22.49
C ARG A 170 -18.22 -11.29 -22.67
N ALA A 171 -18.73 -11.63 -23.86
CA ALA A 171 -19.20 -12.97 -24.19
C ALA A 171 -18.06 -14.01 -24.11
N LYS A 172 -16.89 -13.72 -24.71
CA LYS A 172 -15.69 -14.57 -24.62
C LYS A 172 -15.18 -14.74 -23.19
N LYS A 173 -15.30 -13.72 -22.34
CA LYS A 173 -14.91 -13.81 -20.93
C LYS A 173 -15.88 -14.68 -20.13
N ARG A 174 -17.19 -14.56 -20.39
CA ARG A 174 -18.23 -15.40 -19.79
C ARG A 174 -18.06 -16.87 -20.18
N SER A 175 -17.83 -17.17 -21.45
CA SER A 175 -17.62 -18.56 -21.90
C SER A 175 -16.37 -19.20 -21.29
N LYS A 176 -15.27 -18.45 -21.14
CA LYS A 176 -14.07 -18.92 -20.43
C LYS A 176 -14.29 -19.18 -18.94
N ILE A 177 -15.14 -18.39 -18.28
CA ILE A 177 -15.49 -18.59 -16.87
C ILE A 177 -16.36 -19.83 -16.71
N GLN A 178 -17.36 -20.01 -17.59
CA GLN A 178 -18.19 -21.23 -17.63
C GLN A 178 -17.36 -22.48 -17.92
N ALA A 179 -16.43 -22.42 -18.88
CA ALA A 179 -15.57 -23.54 -19.24
C ALA A 179 -14.57 -23.95 -18.14
N ARG A 180 -14.25 -23.05 -17.20
CA ARG A 180 -13.33 -23.32 -16.07
C ARG A 180 -14.06 -23.76 -14.78
N SER A 181 -15.39 -23.76 -14.76
CA SER A 181 -16.17 -23.97 -13.55
C SER A 181 -16.59 -25.43 -13.37
N TRP A 182 -15.74 -26.24 -12.72
CA TRP A 182 -16.13 -27.55 -12.18
C TRP A 182 -16.97 -27.46 -10.88
N ARG A 183 -17.20 -26.26 -10.34
CA ARG A 183 -18.04 -26.04 -9.15
C ARG A 183 -19.41 -25.50 -9.57
N LYS A 184 -20.48 -26.23 -9.27
CA LYS A 184 -21.85 -25.70 -9.30
C LYS A 184 -21.91 -24.50 -8.35
N GLN A 185 -22.44 -23.35 -8.82
CA GLN A 185 -22.75 -22.23 -7.94
C GLN A 185 -23.78 -22.69 -6.91
N PHE A 186 -23.49 -22.47 -5.64
CA PHE A 186 -24.40 -22.78 -4.54
C PHE A 186 -25.58 -21.80 -4.60
N ASP A 187 -26.80 -22.33 -4.60
CA ASP A 187 -28.06 -21.59 -4.68
C ASP A 187 -28.64 -21.43 -3.27
N TYR A 188 -28.82 -20.19 -2.83
CA TYR A 188 -29.33 -19.85 -1.50
C TYR A 188 -30.87 -19.84 -1.42
N SER A 189 -31.59 -20.13 -2.51
CA SER A 189 -33.05 -20.15 -2.52
C SER A 189 -33.68 -21.37 -1.85
N LYS A 190 -32.87 -22.30 -1.34
CA LYS A 190 -33.32 -23.56 -0.71
C LYS A 190 -32.97 -23.67 0.79
N VAL A 191 -32.84 -22.53 1.48
CA VAL A 191 -32.80 -22.49 2.96
C VAL A 191 -34.08 -21.85 3.46
#